data_AF-A0AAT9HRM4-F1
#
_entry.id   AF-A0AAT9HRM4-F1
#
_cell.length_a   1.000
_cell.length_b   1.000
_cell.length_c   1.000
_cell.angle_alpha   90.00
_cell.angle_beta   90.00
_cell.angle_gamma   90.00
#
_symmetry.space_group_name_H-M   'P 1'
#
loop_
_entity.id
_entity.type
_entity.pdbx_description
1 polymer ?
#
loop_
_entity_poly.entity_id
_entity_poly.type
_entity_poly.pdbx_seq_one_letter_code
_entity_poly.pdbx_strand_id
1 'polypeptide(L)' 'MHPSVRGKGLGTALVAAVREELRPYGLRRIALATHDAHEVYARLGFRPLERPEQWMALVDG' A
#
# COMPACT_ATOMS: atom_id res chain seq x y z
N MET A 1 7.82 -7.28 9.16
CA MET A 1 9.09 -6.84 8.54
C MET A 1 10.07 -6.49 9.65
N HIS A 2 11.30 -7.03 9.64
CA HIS A 2 12.31 -6.73 10.67
C HIS A 2 12.68 -5.23 10.61
N PRO A 3 12.85 -4.51 11.74
CA PRO A 3 13.15 -3.08 11.73
C PRO A 3 14.38 -2.70 10.89
N SER A 4 15.35 -3.61 10.78
CA SER A 4 16.64 -3.43 10.08
C SER A 4 16.55 -3.35 8.56
N VAL A 5 15.39 -3.63 7.95
CA VAL A 5 15.19 -3.53 6.48
C VAL A 5 14.26 -2.39 6.08
N ARG A 6 13.79 -1.57 7.05
CA ARG A 6 13.10 -0.31 6.73
C ARG A 6 14.09 0.62 6.02
N GLY A 7 13.66 1.24 4.92
CA GLY A 7 14.44 2.27 4.21
C GLY A 7 15.31 1.81 3.04
N LYS A 8 15.37 0.52 2.70
CA LYS A 8 16.17 0.03 1.55
C LYS A 8 15.40 -0.08 0.22
N GLY A 9 14.22 0.54 0.11
CA GLY A 9 13.39 0.49 -1.10
C GLY A 9 12.73 -0.87 -1.42
N LEU A 10 13.02 -1.93 -0.66
CA LEU A 10 12.46 -3.27 -0.91
C LEU A 10 10.94 -3.32 -0.76
N GLY A 11 10.38 -2.64 0.25
CA GLY A 11 8.92 -2.53 0.41
C GLY A 11 8.26 -1.82 -0.76
N THR A 12 8.91 -0.77 -1.29
CA THR A 12 8.45 -0.03 -2.49
C THR A 12 8.50 -0.92 -3.72
N ALA A 13 9.60 -1.65 -3.93
CA ALA A 13 9.79 -2.55 -5.07
C ALA A 13 8.75 -3.69 -5.06
N LEU A 14 8.48 -4.28 -3.89
CA LEU A 14 7.46 -5.31 -3.74
C LEU A 14 6.07 -4.77 -4.11
N VAL A 15 5.69 -3.60 -3.59
CA VAL A 15 4.38 -3.01 -3.89
C VAL A 15 4.26 -2.63 -5.36
N ALA A 16 5.34 -2.16 -5.99
CA ALA A 16 5.36 -1.90 -7.42
C ALA A 16 5.14 -3.19 -8.23
N ALA A 17 5.86 -4.27 -7.90
CA ALA A 17 5.73 -5.57 -8.56
C ALA A 17 4.31 -6.15 -8.42
N VAL A 18 3.73 -6.11 -7.22
CA VAL A 18 2.36 -6.57 -6.97
C VAL A 18 1.36 -5.77 -7.80
N ARG A 19 1.52 -4.45 -7.94
CA ARG A 19 0.61 -3.63 -8.75
C ARG A 19 0.64 -3.99 -10.23
N GLU A 20 1.83 -4.22 -10.78
CA GLU A 20 1.96 -4.61 -12.18
C GLU A 20 1.40 -6.01 -12.44
N GLU A 21 1.65 -6.96 -11.53
CA GLU A 21 1.04 -8.29 -11.60
C GLU A 21 -0.49 -8.23 -11.52
N LEU A 22 -1.05 -7.33 -10.71
CA LEU A 22 -2.51 -7.19 -10.55
C LEU A 22 -3.19 -6.42 -11.69
N ARG A 23 -2.43 -5.71 -12.54
CA ARG A 23 -2.97 -4.86 -13.61
C ARG A 23 -3.90 -5.61 -14.60
N PRO A 24 -3.56 -6.81 -15.10
CA PRO A 24 -4.41 -7.53 -16.06
C PRO A 24 -5.76 -7.97 -15.49
N TYR A 25 -5.89 -8.08 -14.16
CA TYR A 25 -7.13 -8.54 -13.51
C TYR A 25 -8.18 -7.42 -13.38
N GLY A 26 -7.88 -6.18 -13.77
CA GLY A 26 -8.86 -5.10 -13.80
C GLY A 26 -9.43 -4.73 -12.42
N LEU A 27 -8.64 -4.93 -11.36
CA LEU A 27 -9.09 -4.64 -9.99
C LEU A 27 -9.50 -3.17 -9.87
N ARG A 28 -10.71 -2.93 -9.36
CA ARG A 28 -11.24 -1.57 -9.15
C ARG A 28 -10.45 -0.77 -8.12
N ARG A 29 -9.82 -1.44 -7.15
CA ARG A 29 -9.07 -0.79 -6.08
C ARG A 29 -8.03 -1.71 -5.45
N ILE A 30 -6.85 -1.16 -5.17
CA ILE A 30 -5.83 -1.74 -4.30
C ILE A 30 -5.67 -0.76 -3.12
N ALA A 31 -5.74 -1.26 -1.89
CA ALA A 31 -5.60 -0.43 -0.69
C ALA A 31 -4.39 -0.86 0.14
N LEU A 32 -3.82 0.10 0.87
CA LEU A 32 -2.75 -0.13 1.83
C LEU A 32 -2.96 0.75 3.05
N ALA A 33 -2.38 0.33 4.17
CA ALA A 33 -2.24 1.14 5.37
C ALA A 33 -0.74 1.35 5.63
N THR A 34 -0.35 2.59 5.91
CA THR A 34 1.03 2.94 6.28
C THR A 34 0.99 3.96 7.41
N HIS A 35 1.95 3.86 8.34
CA HIS A 35 2.04 4.80 9.47
C HIS A 35 2.81 6.06 9.08
N ASP A 36 3.97 5.92 8.43
CA ASP A 36 4.94 6.99 8.19
C ASP A 36 5.50 7.03 6.75
N ALA A 37 5.10 6.11 5.86
CA ALA A 37 5.66 6.01 4.51
C ALA A 37 4.69 6.51 3.41
N HIS A 38 3.80 7.45 3.73
CA HIS A 38 2.79 7.97 2.82
C HIS A 38 3.37 8.49 1.49
N GLU A 39 4.45 9.30 1.54
CA GLU A 39 5.08 9.84 0.33
C GLU A 39 5.69 8.76 -0.57
N VAL A 40 6.21 7.67 0.02
CA VAL A 40 6.78 6.55 -0.73
C VAL A 40 5.70 5.89 -1.58
N TYR A 41 4.51 5.68 -1.03
CA TYR A 41 3.40 5.08 -1.76
C TYR A 41 2.70 6.07 -2.69
N ALA A 42 2.70 7.36 -2.37
CA ALA A 42 2.20 8.40 -3.27
C ALA A 42 2.97 8.41 -4.61
N ARG A 43 4.30 8.20 -4.58
CA ARG A 43 5.13 8.04 -5.79
C ARG A 43 4.76 6.82 -6.64
N LEU A 44 4.12 5.82 -6.05
CA LEU A 44 3.57 4.65 -6.74
C LEU A 44 2.12 4.85 -7.21
N GLY A 45 1.58 6.06 -7.08
CA GLY A 45 0.21 6.39 -7.51
C GLY A 45 -0.88 6.05 -6.50
N PHE A 46 -0.54 5.66 -5.28
CA PHE A 46 -1.52 5.64 -4.19
C PHE A 46 -1.92 7.07 -3.83
N ARG A 47 -3.15 7.21 -3.35
CA ARG A 47 -3.70 8.48 -2.87
C ARG A 47 -4.43 8.23 -1.55
N PRO A 48 -4.62 9.26 -0.71
CA PRO A 48 -5.53 9.16 0.41
C PRO A 48 -6.89 8.62 -0.04
N LEU A 49 -7.53 7.83 0.82
CA LEU A 49 -8.87 7.34 0.56
C LEU A 49 -9.82 8.53 0.43
N GLU A 50 -10.67 8.53 -0.59
CA GLU A 50 -11.64 9.61 -0.82
C GLU A 50 -12.70 9.70 0.29
N ARG A 51 -13.01 8.55 0.89
CA ARG A 51 -14.01 8.38 1.95
C ARG A 51 -13.48 7.41 3.01
N PRO A 52 -12.49 7.82 3.83
CA PRO A 52 -11.86 6.94 4.81
C PRO A 52 -12.86 6.40 5.85
N GLU A 53 -13.93 7.12 6.13
CA GLU A 53 -15.01 6.73 7.03
C GLU A 53 -15.80 5.48 6.59
N GLN A 54 -15.70 5.11 5.30
CA GLN A 54 -16.36 3.91 4.76
C GLN A 54 -15.52 2.64 4.92
N TRP A 55 -14.26 2.76 5.35
CA TRP A 55 -13.36 1.63 5.52
C TRP A 55 -13.49 1.05 6.91
N MET A 56 -13.59 -0.28 6.97
CA MET A 56 -13.63 -1.03 8.21
C MET A 56 -12.53 -2.08 8.19
N ALA A 57 -11.98 -2.40 9.36
CA ALA A 57 -11.05 -3.50 9.54
C ALA A 57 -11.60 -4.42 10.62
N LEU A 58 -11.56 -5.74 10.36
CA LEU A 58 -11.73 -6.74 11.40
C LEU A 58 -10.38 -6.88 12.12
N VAL A 59 -10.34 -6.55 13.40
CA VAL A 59 -9.13 -6.60 14.22
C VAL A 59 -9.41 -7.50 15.41
N ASP A 60 -8.75 -8.65 15.46
CA ASP A 60 -8.72 -9.50 16.64
C ASP A 60 -7.59 -9.02 17.55
N GLY A 61 -7.89 -8.85 18.84
CA GLY A 61 -6.97 -8.35 19.87
C GLY A 61 -6.01 -9.40 20.41
#